data_AF-A0A0F9I905-F1
#
_entry.id   AF-A0A0F9I905-F1
#
_cell.length_a   1.000
_cell.length_b   1.000
_cell.length_c   1.000
_cell.angle_alpha   90.00
_cell.angle_beta   90.00
_cell.angle_gamma   90.00
#
_symmetry.space_group_name_H-M   'P 1'
#
loop_
_entity.id
_entity.type
_entity.pdbx_description
1 polymer ?
#
loop_
_entity_poly.entity_id
_entity_poly.type
_entity_poly.pdbx_seq_one_letter_code
_entity_poly.pdbx_strand_id
1 'polypeptide(L)'
;MYRPDRVYPIVRDRRHVAKSHKHKQCEDLCKKIAIMRAGGRCEICGEPSPEGHHIFYGSQYRNNLHLTFNPLFYAAACGGCHRIKRYAAHVDNEAFLIILQEKLLNGGQEARWRAIAAALKAPIDTDYVTLDLKEVYADLVVEYHELEAIRWMDTDIEAEFGRMG
;
A
#
# COMPACT_ATOMS: atom_id res chain seq x y z
N MET A 1 9.18 -2.76 -9.08
CA MET A 1 9.88 -1.46 -8.99
C MET A 1 9.18 -0.56 -7.96
N TYR A 2 9.92 0.22 -7.17
CA TYR A 2 9.39 1.14 -6.14
C TYR A 2 9.51 2.57 -6.67
N ARG A 3 8.41 3.35 -6.72
CA ARG A 3 8.36 4.71 -7.30
C ARG A 3 8.01 5.77 -6.23
N PRO A 4 8.98 6.25 -5.44
CA PRO A 4 8.76 7.22 -4.36
C PRO A 4 8.49 8.65 -4.86
N ASP A 5 8.73 8.91 -6.14
CA ASP A 5 8.67 10.20 -6.82
C ASP A 5 7.31 10.50 -7.47
N ARG A 6 6.33 9.61 -7.32
CA ARG A 6 5.01 9.77 -7.95
C ARG A 6 4.21 10.88 -7.27
N VAL A 7 4.23 12.06 -7.88
CA VAL A 7 3.45 13.23 -7.46
C VAL A 7 2.40 13.50 -8.53
N TYR A 8 1.13 13.25 -8.20
CA TYR A 8 0.00 13.61 -9.06
C TYR A 8 -0.26 15.14 -9.02
N PRO A 9 -0.74 15.76 -10.10
CA PRO A 9 -1.07 17.17 -10.07
C PRO A 9 -2.19 17.47 -9.06
N ILE A 10 -1.96 18.47 -8.19
CA ILE A 10 -2.92 18.91 -7.18
C ILE A 10 -3.96 19.82 -7.85
N VAL A 11 -5.23 19.40 -7.84
CA VAL A 11 -6.34 20.31 -8.07
C VAL A 11 -6.89 20.71 -6.70
N ARG A 12 -6.79 21.98 -6.35
CA ARG A 12 -7.36 22.51 -5.09
C ARG A 12 -8.85 22.80 -5.30
N ASP A 13 -9.71 21.83 -5.00
CA ASP A 13 -11.15 22.06 -4.88
C ASP A 13 -11.59 21.73 -3.45
N ARG A 14 -12.20 22.70 -2.77
CA ARG A 14 -12.68 22.58 -1.38
C ARG A 14 -13.92 21.70 -1.24
N ARG A 15 -14.44 21.15 -2.34
CA ARG A 15 -15.58 20.24 -2.33
C ARG A 15 -15.14 18.83 -1.97
N HIS A 16 -15.80 18.28 -0.95
CA HIS A 16 -15.66 16.88 -0.56
C HIS A 16 -15.93 16.00 -1.79
N VAL A 17 -14.90 15.31 -2.30
CA VAL A 17 -15.08 14.37 -3.40
C VAL A 17 -15.89 13.20 -2.86
N ALA A 18 -17.18 13.17 -3.19
CA ALA A 18 -18.02 12.01 -2.91
C ALA A 18 -17.34 10.75 -3.43
N LYS A 19 -17.36 9.65 -2.66
CA LYS A 19 -16.75 8.37 -3.05
C LYS A 19 -17.33 7.93 -4.40
N SER A 20 -16.59 8.21 -5.47
CA SER A 20 -16.96 7.81 -6.82
C SER A 20 -16.61 6.33 -7.02
N HIS A 21 -17.17 5.72 -8.06
CA HIS A 21 -16.77 4.37 -8.47
C HIS A 21 -15.24 4.25 -8.66
N LYS A 22 -14.61 5.30 -9.21
CA LYS A 22 -13.16 5.36 -9.43
C LYS A 22 -12.35 5.40 -8.13
N HIS A 23 -12.87 6.02 -7.08
CA HIS A 23 -12.24 6.02 -5.75
C HIS A 23 -12.02 4.58 -5.27
N LYS A 24 -13.09 3.77 -5.26
CA LYS A 24 -13.03 2.37 -4.83
C LYS A 24 -12.06 1.55 -5.69
N GLN A 25 -12.09 1.74 -7.01
CA GLN A 25 -11.17 1.06 -7.91
C GLN A 25 -9.70 1.35 -7.60
N CYS A 26 -9.36 2.60 -7.26
CA CYS A 26 -8.00 2.98 -6.89
C CYS A 26 -7.59 2.38 -5.53
N GLU A 27 -8.45 2.44 -4.51
CA GLU A 27 -8.19 1.79 -3.21
C GLU A 27 -7.96 0.28 -3.38
N ASP A 28 -8.81 -0.39 -4.16
CA ASP A 28 -8.73 -1.83 -4.37
C ASP A 28 -7.44 -2.22 -5.11
N LEU A 29 -7.00 -1.43 -6.09
CA LEU A 29 -5.71 -1.63 -6.74
C LEU A 29 -4.53 -1.40 -5.79
N CYS A 30 -4.56 -0.34 -4.97
CA CYS A 30 -3.49 -0.09 -4.00
C CYS A 30 -3.33 -1.27 -3.03
N LYS A 31 -4.45 -1.81 -2.52
CA LYS A 31 -4.45 -3.01 -1.66
C LYS A 31 -3.84 -4.21 -2.38
N LYS A 32 -4.24 -4.47 -3.63
CA LYS A 32 -3.70 -5.59 -4.42
C LYS A 32 -2.20 -5.46 -4.66
N ILE A 33 -1.74 -4.28 -5.07
CA ILE A 33 -0.31 -3.98 -5.29
C ILE A 33 0.49 -4.20 -4.01
N ALA A 34 0.00 -3.73 -2.86
CA ALA A 34 0.67 -3.92 -1.58
C ALA A 34 0.78 -5.41 -1.21
N ILE A 35 -0.30 -6.19 -1.40
CA ILE A 35 -0.30 -7.64 -1.20
C ILE A 35 0.70 -8.34 -2.12
N MET A 36 0.76 -7.96 -3.40
CA MET A 36 1.70 -8.55 -4.37
C MET A 36 3.15 -8.22 -4.00
N ARG A 37 3.45 -6.99 -3.59
CA ARG A 37 4.77 -6.59 -3.09
C ARG A 37 5.20 -7.37 -1.85
N ALA A 38 4.25 -7.75 -1.00
CA ALA A 38 4.48 -8.61 0.16
C ALA A 38 4.55 -10.11 -0.19
N GLY A 39 4.56 -10.48 -1.48
CA GLY A 39 4.60 -11.87 -1.94
C GLY A 39 3.34 -12.65 -1.59
N GLY A 40 2.18 -11.98 -1.40
CA GLY A 40 0.95 -12.62 -0.97
C GLY A 40 0.96 -13.07 0.50
N ARG A 41 1.87 -12.55 1.32
CA ARG A 41 2.02 -12.89 2.74
C ARG A 41 1.85 -11.67 3.63
N CYS A 42 1.48 -11.91 4.89
CA CYS A 42 1.38 -10.88 5.91
C CYS A 42 2.77 -10.31 6.21
N GLU A 43 2.94 -9.00 6.10
CA GLU A 43 4.21 -8.31 6.35
C GLU A 43 4.61 -8.35 7.83
N ILE A 44 3.66 -8.64 8.72
CA ILE A 44 3.88 -8.71 10.17
C ILE A 44 4.30 -10.11 10.61
N CYS A 45 3.64 -11.15 10.11
CA CYS A 45 3.82 -12.52 10.62
C CYS A 45 4.08 -13.59 9.56
N GLY A 46 4.07 -13.25 8.27
CA GLY A 46 4.35 -14.19 7.17
C GLY A 46 3.20 -15.16 6.83
N GLU A 47 2.06 -15.08 7.50
CA GLU A 47 0.88 -15.90 7.18
C GLU A 47 0.35 -15.58 5.77
N PRO A 48 -0.16 -16.57 5.02
CA PRO A 48 -0.76 -16.34 3.71
C PRO A 48 -2.10 -15.59 3.81
N SER A 49 -2.64 -15.19 2.66
CA SER A 49 -3.96 -14.53 2.54
C SER A 49 -4.10 -13.21 3.33
N PRO A 50 -3.18 -12.24 3.16
CA PRO A 50 -3.32 -10.94 3.78
C PRO A 50 -4.43 -10.11 3.11
N GLU A 51 -4.92 -9.13 3.84
CA GLU A 51 -5.73 -8.03 3.31
C GLU A 51 -4.87 -6.75 3.23
N GLY A 52 -5.19 -5.85 2.32
CA GLY A 52 -4.53 -4.55 2.25
C GLY A 52 -5.08 -3.58 3.29
N HIS A 53 -4.23 -3.12 4.20
CA HIS A 53 -4.52 -2.16 5.26
C HIS A 53 -3.83 -0.83 4.97
N HIS A 54 -4.55 0.30 5.07
CA HIS A 54 -3.94 1.62 4.92
C HIS A 54 -3.26 2.03 6.24
N ILE A 55 -1.96 2.26 6.22
CA ILE A 55 -1.09 2.40 7.40
C ILE A 55 -1.40 3.66 8.22
N PHE A 56 -1.85 4.72 7.56
CA PHE A 56 -2.27 5.96 8.23
C PHE A 56 -3.71 5.87 8.73
N TYR A 57 -4.02 6.58 9.81
CA TYR A 57 -5.40 6.74 10.26
C TYR A 57 -6.24 7.52 9.25
N GLY A 58 -7.55 7.24 9.20
CA GLY A 58 -8.48 7.97 8.33
C GLY A 58 -8.41 9.49 8.47
N SER A 59 -8.16 10.00 9.68
CA SER A 59 -7.97 11.42 9.95
C SER A 59 -6.75 12.03 9.25
N GLN A 60 -5.73 11.24 8.92
CA GLN A 60 -4.48 11.69 8.32
C GLN A 60 -4.50 11.67 6.79
N TYR A 61 -5.26 10.76 6.17
CA TYR A 61 -5.23 10.59 4.70
C TYR A 61 -6.52 10.99 3.98
N ARG A 62 -7.68 11.06 4.65
CA ARG A 62 -8.96 11.27 3.96
C ARG A 62 -9.04 12.55 3.14
N ASN A 63 -8.30 13.59 3.52
CA ASN A 63 -8.26 14.86 2.79
C ASN A 63 -7.08 14.95 1.82
N ASN A 64 -6.13 14.00 1.90
CA ASN A 64 -4.96 13.92 1.04
C ASN A 64 -5.01 12.67 0.17
N LEU A 65 -5.51 12.83 -1.05
CA LEU A 65 -5.67 11.72 -1.99
C LEU A 65 -4.32 11.15 -2.47
N HIS A 66 -3.20 11.86 -2.32
CA HIS A 66 -1.87 11.27 -2.56
C HIS A 66 -1.52 10.20 -1.54
N LEU A 67 -1.91 10.41 -0.28
CA LEU A 67 -1.72 9.40 0.75
C LEU A 67 -2.70 8.25 0.51
N THR A 68 -3.95 8.58 0.19
CA THR A 68 -5.01 7.60 -0.06
C THR A 68 -4.68 6.65 -1.21
N PHE A 69 -4.18 7.17 -2.34
CA PHE A 69 -3.98 6.37 -3.56
C PHE A 69 -2.50 6.13 -3.87
N ASN A 70 -1.73 5.78 -2.84
CA ASN A 70 -0.36 5.36 -2.99
C ASN A 70 -0.16 4.00 -2.33
N PRO A 71 0.13 2.92 -3.10
CA PRO A 71 0.30 1.58 -2.57
C PRO A 71 1.41 1.44 -1.52
N LEU A 72 2.35 2.39 -1.47
CA LEU A 72 3.44 2.40 -0.47
C LEU A 72 2.92 2.55 0.96
N PHE A 73 1.78 3.20 1.11
CA PHE A 73 1.12 3.49 2.37
C PHE A 73 0.09 2.43 2.75
N TYR A 74 0.09 1.32 2.04
CA TYR A 74 -0.65 0.12 2.39
C TYR A 74 0.31 -0.95 2.89
N ALA A 75 -0.16 -1.73 3.87
CA ALA A 75 0.50 -2.93 4.36
C ALA A 75 -0.35 -4.16 4.08
N ALA A 76 0.27 -5.30 3.79
CA ALA A 76 -0.42 -6.58 3.71
C ALA A 76 -0.50 -7.21 5.11
N ALA A 77 -1.71 -7.30 5.69
CA ALA A 77 -1.92 -7.82 7.05
C ALA A 77 -2.98 -8.92 7.05
N CYS A 78 -2.66 -10.09 7.63
CA CYS A 78 -3.66 -11.13 7.86
C CYS A 78 -4.72 -10.66 8.89
N GLY A 79 -5.90 -11.28 8.92
CA GLY A 79 -6.99 -10.88 9.83
C GLY A 79 -6.58 -10.75 11.30
N GLY A 80 -5.64 -11.59 11.74
CA GLY A 80 -5.05 -11.53 13.09
C GLY A 80 -4.27 -10.23 13.35
N CYS A 81 -3.29 -9.93 12.49
CA CYS A 81 -2.45 -8.73 12.62
C CYS A 81 -3.16 -7.44 12.16
N HIS A 82 -4.27 -7.57 11.44
CA HIS A 82 -5.10 -6.45 11.01
C HIS A 82 -6.09 -6.03 12.12
N ARG A 83 -6.74 -6.98 12.81
CA ARG A 83 -7.89 -6.68 13.69
C ARG A 83 -7.90 -7.30 15.09
N ILE A 84 -7.14 -8.37 15.35
CA ILE A 84 -7.38 -9.22 16.54
C ILE A 84 -6.27 -9.12 17.58
N LYS A 85 -5.01 -9.18 17.16
CA LYS A 85 -3.87 -9.19 18.09
C LYS A 85 -3.75 -7.85 18.81
N ARG A 86 -3.09 -7.85 19.98
CA ARG A 86 -2.91 -6.64 20.79
C ARG A 86 -2.17 -5.51 20.05
N TYR A 87 -1.29 -5.88 19.12
CA TYR A 87 -0.55 -4.96 18.26
C TYR A 87 -1.22 -4.77 16.88
N ALA A 88 -2.46 -5.23 16.70
CA ALA A 88 -3.10 -5.16 15.40
C ALA A 88 -3.40 -3.71 15.02
N ALA A 89 -3.37 -3.39 13.71
CA ALA A 89 -3.48 -2.00 13.26
C ALA A 89 -4.78 -1.28 13.71
N HIS A 90 -5.90 -2.00 13.82
CA HIS A 90 -7.15 -1.46 14.36
C HIS A 90 -7.25 -1.44 15.89
N VAL A 91 -6.30 -2.03 16.61
CA VAL A 91 -6.25 -2.09 18.08
C VAL A 91 -5.22 -1.10 18.62
N ASP A 92 -4.00 -1.18 18.10
CA ASP A 92 -2.85 -0.34 18.46
C ASP A 92 -1.98 -0.12 17.21
N ASN A 93 -2.29 0.92 16.44
CA ASN A 93 -1.56 1.21 15.21
C ASN A 93 -0.11 1.64 15.46
N GLU A 94 0.20 2.17 16.64
CA GLU A 94 1.56 2.56 16.98
C GLU A 94 2.44 1.31 17.15
N ALA A 95 1.96 0.33 17.92
CA ALA A 95 2.62 -0.96 18.03
C ALA A 95 2.70 -1.68 16.67
N PHE A 96 1.65 -1.61 15.84
CA PHE A 96 1.67 -2.14 14.48
C PHE A 96 2.79 -1.52 13.63
N LEU A 97 2.91 -0.19 13.65
CA LEU A 97 3.91 0.57 12.90
C LEU A 97 5.33 0.24 13.31
N ILE A 98 5.58 0.06 14.61
CA ILE A 98 6.89 -0.35 15.13
C ILE A 98 7.29 -1.72 14.57
N ILE A 99 6.37 -2.69 14.61
CA ILE A 99 6.65 -4.03 14.07
C ILE A 99 6.85 -3.97 12.55
N LEU A 100 6.01 -3.20 11.84
CA LEU A 100 6.15 -3.02 10.40
C LEU A 100 7.51 -2.40 10.04
N GLN A 101 7.96 -1.38 10.79
CA GLN A 101 9.28 -0.79 10.63
C GLN A 101 10.38 -1.84 10.72
N GLU A 102 10.41 -2.62 11.80
CA GLU A 102 11.41 -3.67 12.00
C GLU A 102 11.44 -4.66 10.84
N LYS A 103 10.25 -5.08 10.37
CA LYS A 103 10.12 -6.02 9.25
C LYS A 103 10.62 -5.44 7.94
N LEU A 104 10.27 -4.18 7.64
CA LEU A 104 10.72 -3.52 6.42
C LEU A 104 12.22 -3.29 6.42
N LEU A 105 12.81 -2.86 7.55
CA LEU A 105 14.25 -2.63 7.67
C LEU A 105 15.03 -3.94 7.55
N ASN A 106 14.61 -5.00 8.23
CA ASN A 106 15.24 -6.32 8.14
C ASN A 106 15.07 -6.96 6.75
N GLY A 107 14.00 -6.62 6.02
CA GLY A 107 13.74 -7.06 4.67
C GLY A 107 14.38 -6.19 3.57
N GLY A 108 15.25 -5.25 3.92
CA GLY A 108 15.92 -4.37 2.95
C GLY A 108 15.01 -3.32 2.29
N GLN A 109 13.80 -3.11 2.81
CA GLN A 109 12.83 -2.13 2.32
C GLN A 109 13.00 -0.76 2.99
N GLU A 110 14.26 -0.34 3.23
CA GLU A 110 14.56 0.92 3.91
C GLU A 110 13.99 2.14 3.18
N ALA A 111 14.06 2.15 1.84
CA ALA A 111 13.49 3.21 1.02
C ALA A 111 11.97 3.38 1.27
N ARG A 112 11.23 2.25 1.40
CA ARG A 112 9.80 2.28 1.71
C ARG A 112 9.55 2.85 3.10
N TRP A 113 10.31 2.40 4.10
CA TRP A 113 10.16 2.93 5.44
C TRP A 113 10.45 4.43 5.51
N ARG A 114 11.49 4.92 4.81
CA ARG A 114 11.81 6.36 4.74
C ARG A 114 10.63 7.18 4.21
N ALA A 115 9.94 6.73 3.16
CA ALA A 115 8.75 7.42 2.64
C ALA A 115 7.58 7.40 3.63
N ILE A 116 7.31 6.25 4.27
CA ILE A 116 6.27 6.14 5.30
C ILE A 116 6.57 7.08 6.48
N ALA A 117 7.79 7.05 7.00
CA ALA A 117 8.23 7.87 8.13
C ALA A 117 8.18 9.37 7.81
N ALA A 118 8.52 9.77 6.57
CA ALA A 118 8.38 11.14 6.12
C ALA A 118 6.90 11.58 6.12
N ALA A 119 6.00 10.75 5.59
CA ALA A 119 4.58 11.03 5.57
C ALA A 119 3.94 11.02 6.98
N LEU A 120 4.40 10.17 7.91
CA LEU A 120 3.93 10.15 9.31
C LEU A 120 4.27 11.44 10.08
N LYS A 121 5.38 12.10 9.71
CA LYS A 121 5.84 13.35 10.32
C LYS A 121 5.32 14.60 9.62
N ALA A 122 4.74 14.45 8.43
CA ALA A 122 4.21 15.56 7.68
C ALA A 122 3.03 16.19 8.43
N PRO A 123 2.88 17.54 8.41
CA PRO A 123 1.68 18.18 8.92
C PRO A 123 0.44 17.59 8.28
N ILE A 124 -0.63 17.39 9.06
CA ILE A 124 -1.91 16.97 8.51
C ILE A 124 -2.44 18.11 7.65
N ASP A 125 -2.41 17.92 6.33
CA ASP A 125 -3.00 18.87 5.41
C ASP A 125 -4.53 18.82 5.55
N THR A 126 -5.11 19.97 5.91
CA THR A 126 -6.56 20.12 6.02
C THR A 126 -7.21 20.49 4.70
N ASP A 127 -6.43 20.90 3.69
CA ASP A 127 -6.94 21.18 2.37
C ASP A 127 -7.30 19.88 1.64
N TYR A 128 -8.44 19.90 0.95
CA TYR A 128 -8.82 18.81 0.05
C TYR A 128 -7.92 18.87 -1.18
N VAL A 129 -6.95 17.96 -1.22
CA VAL A 129 -6.15 17.72 -2.42
C VAL A 129 -6.95 16.78 -3.31
N THR A 130 -7.48 17.32 -4.42
CA THR A 130 -8.17 16.48 -5.42
C THR A 130 -7.19 16.05 -6.51
N LEU A 131 -7.29 14.78 -6.90
CA LEU A 131 -6.50 14.16 -7.96
C LEU A 131 -7.43 13.77 -9.10
N ASP A 132 -6.91 13.74 -10.33
CA ASP A 132 -7.62 13.07 -11.42
C ASP A 132 -7.58 11.55 -11.17
N LEU A 133 -8.68 11.01 -10.66
CA LEU A 133 -8.81 9.59 -10.36
C LEU A 133 -8.72 8.69 -11.60
N LYS A 134 -8.86 9.23 -12.82
CA LYS A 134 -8.62 8.45 -14.05
C LYS A 134 -7.13 8.27 -14.29
N GLU A 135 -6.33 9.32 -14.12
CA GLU A 135 -4.87 9.26 -14.24
C GLU A 135 -4.29 8.34 -13.17
N VAL A 136 -4.68 8.55 -11.90
CA VAL A 136 -4.28 7.70 -10.78
C VAL A 136 -4.63 6.23 -11.04
N TYR A 137 -5.84 5.95 -11.54
CA TYR A 137 -6.24 4.59 -11.86
C TYR A 137 -5.39 3.97 -12.98
N ALA A 138 -5.15 4.70 -14.08
CA ALA A 138 -4.32 4.21 -15.18
C ALA A 138 -2.90 3.87 -14.69
N ASP A 139 -2.34 4.73 -13.85
CA ASP A 139 -1.03 4.58 -13.24
C ASP A 139 -0.91 3.35 -12.32
N LEU A 140 -1.96 3.09 -11.53
CA LEU A 140 -2.05 1.91 -10.68
C LEU A 140 -2.24 0.62 -11.50
N VAL A 141 -2.98 0.68 -12.61
CA VAL A 141 -3.15 -0.46 -13.52
C VAL A 141 -1.82 -0.87 -14.15
N VAL A 142 -1.02 0.09 -14.61
CA VAL A 142 0.33 -0.18 -15.15
C VAL A 142 1.19 -0.88 -14.10
N GLU A 143 1.25 -0.33 -12.88
CA GLU A 143 2.04 -0.90 -11.79
C GLU A 143 1.57 -2.30 -11.39
N TYR A 144 0.26 -2.52 -11.35
CA TYR A 144 -0.33 -3.84 -11.10
C TYR A 144 0.10 -4.86 -12.15
N HIS A 145 0.02 -4.52 -13.44
CA HIS A 145 0.42 -5.43 -14.52
C HIS A 145 1.93 -5.67 -14.58
N GLU A 146 2.76 -4.66 -14.27
CA GLU A 146 4.21 -4.84 -14.11
C GLU A 146 4.52 -5.90 -13.03
N LEU A 147 3.81 -5.86 -11.90
CA LEU A 147 3.97 -6.85 -10.83
C LEU A 147 3.41 -8.22 -11.20
N GLU A 148 2.30 -8.29 -11.94
CA GLU A 148 1.76 -9.57 -12.42
C GLU A 148 2.75 -10.24 -13.37
N ALA A 149 3.31 -9.49 -14.32
CA ALA A 149 4.28 -10.03 -15.28
C ALA A 149 5.51 -10.64 -14.58
N ILE A 150 6.06 -9.96 -13.57
CA ILE A 150 7.18 -10.48 -12.77
C ILE A 150 6.79 -11.79 -12.09
N ARG A 151 5.61 -11.84 -11.47
CA ARG A 151 5.13 -13.04 -10.78
C ARG A 151 5.00 -14.24 -11.72
N TRP A 152 4.51 -14.03 -12.95
CA TRP A 152 4.40 -15.10 -13.94
C TRP A 152 5.76 -15.63 -14.39
N MET A 153 6.75 -14.74 -14.56
CA MET A 153 8.12 -15.15 -14.89
C MET A 153 8.75 -16.03 -13.80
N ASP A 154 8.55 -15.69 -12.53
CA ASP A 154 9.07 -16.49 -11.41
C ASP A 154 8.44 -17.90 -11.38
N THR A 155 7.14 -18.03 -11.69
CA THR A 155 6.47 -19.34 -11.72
C THR A 155 6.91 -20.22 -12.89
N ASP A 156 7.23 -19.63 -14.06
CA ASP A 156 7.70 -20.39 -15.21
C ASP A 156 9.12 -20.94 -14.96
N ILE A 157 9.99 -20.15 -14.32
CA ILE A 157 11.33 -20.59 -13.92
C ILE A 157 11.24 -21.75 -12.91
N GLU A 158 10.43 -21.64 -11.85
CA GLU A 158 10.25 -22.74 -10.90
C GLU A 158 9.69 -24.02 -11.57
N ALA A 159 8.78 -23.87 -12.53
CA ALA A 159 8.19 -24.99 -13.26
C ALA A 159 9.15 -25.65 -14.27
N GLU A 160 10.11 -24.91 -14.82
CA GLU A 160 11.17 -25.45 -15.69
C GLU A 160 12.26 -26.17 -14.88
N PHE A 161 12.76 -25.56 -13.79
CA PHE A 161 13.80 -26.17 -12.97
C PHE A 161 13.30 -27.30 -12.07
N GLY A 162 12.04 -27.27 -11.63
CA GLY A 162 11.42 -28.37 -10.87
C GLY A 162 11.17 -29.64 -11.68
N ARG A 163 11.28 -29.57 -13.03
CA ARG A 163 11.17 -30.74 -13.93
C ARG A 163 12.52 -31.36 -14.29
N MET A 164 13.63 -30.77 -13.86
CA MET A 164 14.99 -31.27 -14.11
C MET A 164 15.62 -31.96 -12.88
N GLY A 165 14.85 -32.16 -11.79
CA GLY A 165 15.28 -32.83 -10.56
C GLY A 165 14.69 -34.23 -10.40
#